data_AF-A0A7C4EPV6-F1
#
_entry.id   AF-A0A7C4EPV6-F1
#
_cell.length_a   1.000
_cell.length_b   1.000
_cell.length_c   1.000
_cell.angle_alpha   90.00
_cell.angle_beta   90.00
_cell.angle_gamma   90.00
#
_symmetry.space_group_name_H-M   'P 1'
#
loop_
_entity.id
_entity.type
_entity.pdbx_description
1 polymer ?
#
loop_
_entity_poly.entity_id
_entity_poly.type
_entity_poly.pdbx_seq_one_letter_code
_entity_poly.pdbx_strand_id
1 'polypeptide(L)'
;MYDNYLYFPATAALYTVSVITVLILIAGVFASLTLWMKGKAPSLHHRLNIPALVRAFFLECLLQVQILKISFVRWIMHFCIFIGFLGLFAQTALMAFMSHFVPPDTAIAKTFFVSQDNPLGGTGARILDMWGDVFGLLLLTGLAIAIVRRYVLRVPQLETILKDTLSLTLLTIIGLTGFICEGLRLTDPAYASVAAYSFVGNFLAGVFTSLGWSAGSYQNWVWTHALISLFFCAYIPYSKAWHIFVSPIEIMLDASERA
;
A
#
# COMPACT_ATOMS: atom_id res chain seq x y z
N MET A 1 4.06 27.72 -13.48
CA MET A 1 3.52 26.34 -13.43
C MET A 1 4.66 25.44 -12.99
N TYR A 2 4.36 24.34 -12.31
CA TYR A 2 5.31 23.57 -11.49
C TYR A 2 6.28 22.71 -12.33
N ASP A 3 7.17 23.35 -13.09
CA ASP A 3 8.04 22.69 -14.09
C ASP A 3 9.25 21.93 -13.48
N ASN A 4 9.46 22.03 -12.15
CA ASN A 4 10.63 21.45 -11.45
C ASN A 4 10.29 20.29 -10.51
N TYR A 5 9.17 19.60 -10.73
CA TYR A 5 8.80 18.45 -9.93
C TYR A 5 8.88 17.21 -10.77
N LEU A 6 9.58 16.20 -10.28
CA LEU A 6 9.35 14.81 -10.68
C LEU A 6 8.02 14.34 -10.08
N TYR A 7 6.95 15.05 -10.41
CA TYR A 7 5.59 14.67 -10.09
C TYR A 7 5.13 13.68 -11.14
N PHE A 8 4.37 12.65 -10.76
CA PHE A 8 3.74 11.77 -11.72
C PHE A 8 2.58 12.54 -12.37
N PRO A 9 2.75 13.06 -13.60
CA PRO A 9 1.79 14.02 -14.12
C PRO A 9 0.43 13.35 -14.26
N ALA A 10 -0.60 14.07 -13.82
CA ALA A 10 -2.00 13.64 -13.93
C ALA A 10 -2.46 13.74 -15.40
N THR A 11 -1.90 12.87 -16.23
CA THR A 11 -2.18 12.80 -17.66
C THR A 11 -3.56 12.19 -17.90
N ALA A 12 -4.15 12.50 -19.07
CA ALA A 12 -5.38 11.85 -19.50
C ALA A 12 -5.25 10.32 -19.47
N ALA A 13 -4.09 9.79 -19.89
CA ALA A 13 -3.80 8.36 -19.85
C ALA A 13 -3.89 7.77 -18.43
N LEU A 14 -3.29 8.44 -17.43
CA LEU A 14 -3.33 7.98 -16.05
C LEU A 14 -4.77 7.94 -15.53
N TYR A 15 -5.55 9.00 -15.77
CA TYR A 15 -6.95 9.05 -15.39
C TYR A 15 -7.78 7.96 -16.08
N THR A 16 -7.59 7.75 -17.38
CA THR A 16 -8.29 6.70 -18.13
C THR A 16 -8.03 5.32 -17.53
N VAL A 17 -6.76 4.97 -17.30
CA VAL A 17 -6.41 3.65 -16.71
C VAL A 17 -6.91 3.54 -15.27
N SER A 18 -6.90 4.63 -14.50
CA SER A 18 -7.41 4.65 -13.13
C SER A 18 -8.93 4.44 -13.07
N VAL A 19 -9.69 5.06 -13.97
CA VAL A 19 -11.14 4.85 -14.09
C VAL A 19 -11.44 3.41 -14.51
N ILE A 20 -10.73 2.87 -15.50
CA ILE A 20 -10.87 1.46 -15.91
C ILE A 20 -10.61 0.53 -14.72
N THR A 21 -9.55 0.80 -13.95
CA THR A 21 -9.19 0.04 -12.74
C THR A 21 -10.32 0.05 -11.72
N VAL A 22 -10.90 1.23 -11.44
CA VAL A 22 -12.03 1.37 -10.51
C VAL A 22 -13.27 0.63 -11.00
N LEU A 23 -13.58 0.70 -12.29
CA LEU A 23 -14.71 -0.03 -12.87
C LEU A 23 -14.56 -1.55 -12.74
N ILE A 24 -13.36 -2.08 -13.01
CA ILE A 24 -13.05 -3.51 -12.84
C ILE A 24 -13.15 -3.91 -11.37
N LEU A 25 -12.60 -3.10 -10.46
CA LEU A 25 -12.71 -3.32 -9.02
C LEU A 25 -14.19 -3.38 -8.60
N ILE A 26 -15.00 -2.40 -8.99
CA ILE A 26 -16.44 -2.35 -8.66
C ILE A 26 -17.17 -3.58 -9.22
N ALA A 27 -16.89 -3.97 -10.47
CA ALA A 27 -17.48 -5.15 -11.07
C ALA A 27 -17.14 -6.43 -10.29
N GLY A 28 -15.89 -6.58 -9.84
CA GLY A 28 -15.45 -7.70 -9.01
C GLY A 28 -16.09 -7.70 -7.62
N VAL A 29 -16.22 -6.53 -6.99
CA VAL A 29 -16.96 -6.38 -5.73
C VAL A 29 -18.42 -6.80 -5.91
N PHE A 30 -19.09 -6.29 -6.95
CA PHE A 30 -20.48 -6.63 -7.24
C PHE A 30 -20.67 -8.13 -7.51
N ALA A 31 -19.78 -8.75 -8.29
CA ALA A 31 -19.81 -10.20 -8.52
C ALA A 31 -19.64 -10.98 -7.20
N SER A 32 -18.76 -10.54 -6.31
CA SER A 32 -18.54 -11.19 -5.01
C SER A 32 -19.78 -11.05 -4.10
N LEU A 33 -20.37 -9.86 -4.04
CA LEU A 33 -21.58 -9.60 -3.25
C LEU A 33 -22.78 -10.40 -3.78
N THR A 34 -22.98 -10.45 -5.09
CA THR A 34 -24.09 -11.23 -5.68
C THR A 34 -23.95 -12.74 -5.42
N LEU A 35 -22.72 -13.27 -5.37
CA LEU A 35 -22.48 -14.65 -4.96
C LEU A 35 -22.81 -14.87 -3.48
N TRP A 36 -22.43 -13.95 -2.61
CA TRP A 36 -22.75 -14.03 -1.18
C TRP A 36 -24.26 -13.94 -0.91
N MET A 37 -24.98 -13.09 -1.63
CA MET A 37 -26.43 -12.96 -1.52
C MET A 37 -27.19 -14.23 -1.92
N LYS A 38 -26.55 -15.19 -2.62
CA LYS A 38 -27.14 -16.50 -2.89
C LYS A 38 -27.07 -17.44 -1.69
N GLY A 39 -26.32 -17.08 -0.64
CA GLY A 39 -26.29 -17.81 0.62
C GLY A 39 -27.68 -17.85 1.25
N LYS A 40 -28.17 -19.06 1.53
CA LYS A 40 -29.48 -19.29 2.16
C LYS A 40 -29.37 -19.63 3.65
N ALA A 41 -28.17 -19.53 4.22
CA ALA A 41 -27.99 -19.73 5.65
C ALA A 41 -28.83 -18.67 6.39
N PRO A 42 -29.69 -19.07 7.34
CA PRO A 42 -30.43 -18.10 8.14
C PRO A 42 -29.43 -17.14 8.79
N SER A 43 -29.68 -15.83 8.70
CA SER A 43 -28.90 -14.91 9.51
C SER A 43 -29.17 -15.24 10.97
N LEU A 44 -28.13 -15.32 11.78
CA LEU A 44 -28.29 -15.49 13.22
C LEU A 44 -28.89 -14.18 13.73
N HIS A 45 -30.23 -14.14 13.85
CA HIS A 45 -31.03 -12.98 14.24
C HIS A 45 -30.77 -12.57 15.70
N HIS A 46 -29.55 -12.15 16.04
CA HIS A 46 -29.19 -11.61 17.33
C HIS A 46 -29.02 -10.09 17.28
N ARG A 47 -29.28 -9.42 18.40
CA ARG A 47 -28.91 -8.02 18.58
C ARG A 47 -27.38 -7.93 18.57
N LEU A 48 -26.83 -6.98 17.80
CA LEU A 48 -25.39 -6.75 17.74
C LEU A 48 -24.86 -6.31 19.12
N ASN A 49 -23.80 -6.98 19.58
CA ASN A 49 -23.05 -6.62 20.76
C ASN A 49 -21.94 -5.63 20.38
N ILE A 50 -22.26 -4.33 20.41
CA ILE A 50 -21.35 -3.25 19.98
C ILE A 50 -20.01 -3.26 20.75
N PRO A 51 -19.97 -3.45 22.09
CA PRO A 51 -18.71 -3.58 22.81
C PRO A 51 -17.82 -4.72 22.29
N ALA A 52 -18.41 -5.89 21.99
CA ALA A 52 -17.67 -7.03 21.45
C ALA A 52 -17.11 -6.73 20.05
N LEU A 53 -17.92 -6.09 19.17
CA LEU A 53 -17.51 -5.65 17.84
C LEU A 53 -16.30 -4.72 17.88
N VAL A 54 -16.36 -3.67 18.71
CA VAL A 54 -15.29 -2.68 18.84
C VAL A 54 -14.02 -3.34 19.37
N ARG A 55 -14.14 -4.19 20.40
CA ARG A 55 -13.00 -4.94 20.94
C ARG A 55 -12.36 -5.85 19.89
N ALA A 56 -13.16 -6.58 19.12
CA ALA A 56 -12.68 -7.47 18.06
C ALA A 56 -12.00 -6.71 16.93
N PHE A 57 -12.52 -5.54 16.56
CA PHE A 57 -11.87 -4.67 15.57
C PHE A 57 -10.44 -4.29 15.99
N PHE A 58 -10.27 -3.77 17.20
CA PHE A 58 -8.94 -3.35 17.65
C PHE A 58 -7.99 -4.53 17.92
N LEU A 59 -8.45 -5.56 18.63
CA LEU A 59 -7.56 -6.66 19.03
C LEU A 59 -7.32 -7.66 17.88
N GLU A 60 -8.35 -8.01 17.12
CA GLU A 60 -8.29 -9.14 16.19
C GLU A 60 -8.14 -8.70 14.73
N CYS A 61 -8.59 -7.50 14.36
CA CYS A 61 -8.40 -6.96 13.00
C CYS A 61 -7.13 -6.09 12.90
N LEU A 62 -6.98 -5.10 13.79
CA LEU A 62 -5.81 -4.19 13.76
C LEU A 62 -4.57 -4.84 14.36
N LEU A 63 -4.64 -5.31 15.60
CA LEU A 63 -3.49 -5.92 16.29
C LEU A 63 -3.30 -7.40 15.97
N GLN A 64 -4.29 -8.05 15.36
CA GLN A 64 -4.23 -9.44 14.90
C GLN A 64 -3.81 -10.44 15.99
N VAL A 65 -4.28 -10.22 17.22
CA VAL A 65 -3.90 -10.99 18.42
C VAL A 65 -4.19 -12.48 18.26
N GLN A 66 -5.25 -12.87 17.56
CA GLN A 66 -5.54 -14.26 17.20
C GLN A 66 -4.39 -14.93 16.44
N ILE A 67 -3.71 -14.22 15.53
CA ILE A 67 -2.57 -14.77 14.78
C ILE A 67 -1.36 -14.88 15.72
N LEU A 68 -1.17 -13.90 16.60
CA LEU A 68 -0.10 -13.89 17.61
C LEU A 68 -0.20 -15.12 18.53
N LYS A 69 -1.41 -15.46 18.99
CA LYS A 69 -1.69 -16.65 19.81
C LYS A 69 -1.31 -17.96 19.11
N ILE A 70 -1.35 -18.00 17.78
CA ILE A 70 -1.02 -19.20 17.00
C ILE A 70 0.47 -19.25 16.64
N SER A 71 1.11 -18.13 16.31
CA SER A 71 2.57 -18.03 16.12
C SER A 71 3.02 -16.58 15.97
N PHE A 72 4.04 -16.22 16.75
CA PHE A 72 4.72 -14.93 16.62
C PHE A 72 5.26 -14.65 15.21
N VAL A 73 5.85 -15.65 14.54
CA VAL A 73 6.41 -15.49 13.18
C VAL A 73 5.30 -15.25 12.16
N ARG A 74 4.15 -15.93 12.27
CA ARG A 74 2.99 -15.65 11.42
C ARG A 74 2.44 -14.25 11.65
N TRP A 75 2.38 -13.85 12.91
CA TRP A 75 1.89 -12.54 13.31
C TRP A 75 2.78 -11.43 12.78
N ILE A 76 4.09 -11.43 13.06
CA ILE A 76 4.98 -10.35 12.62
C ILE A 76 5.02 -10.25 11.09
N MET A 77 5.04 -11.39 10.38
CA MET A 77 4.96 -11.43 8.92
C MET A 77 3.70 -10.74 8.40
N HIS A 78 2.53 -11.13 8.90
CA HIS A 78 1.25 -10.59 8.43
C HIS A 78 1.03 -9.15 8.89
N PHE A 79 1.41 -8.82 10.13
CA PHE A 79 1.32 -7.47 10.68
C PHE A 79 2.18 -6.48 9.89
N CYS A 80 3.43 -6.86 9.56
CA CYS A 80 4.31 -6.07 8.70
C CYS A 80 3.73 -5.84 7.30
N ILE A 81 3.17 -6.88 6.65
CA ILE A 81 2.49 -6.73 5.35
C ILE A 81 1.29 -5.80 5.49
N PHE A 82 0.45 -6.02 6.49
CA PHE A 82 -0.78 -5.28 6.70
C PHE A 82 -0.53 -3.80 6.97
N ILE A 83 0.29 -3.48 7.98
CA ILE A 83 0.55 -2.10 8.35
C ILE A 83 1.42 -1.40 7.30
N GLY A 84 2.36 -2.11 6.67
CA GLY A 84 3.17 -1.60 5.57
C GLY A 84 2.30 -1.21 4.37
N PHE A 85 1.41 -2.10 3.95
CA PHE A 85 0.47 -1.83 2.87
C PHE A 85 -0.49 -0.68 3.20
N LEU A 86 -1.12 -0.68 4.38
CA LEU A 86 -2.04 0.37 4.80
C LEU A 86 -1.35 1.74 4.93
N GLY A 87 -0.12 1.76 5.48
CA GLY A 87 0.67 2.98 5.59
C GLY A 87 1.01 3.55 4.22
N LEU A 88 1.51 2.75 3.29
CA LEU A 88 1.82 3.19 1.92
C LEU A 88 0.56 3.61 1.15
N PHE A 89 -0.55 2.89 1.32
CA PHE A 89 -1.82 3.25 0.71
C PHE A 89 -2.33 4.59 1.25
N ALA A 90 -2.27 4.81 2.55
CA ALA A 90 -2.65 6.07 3.18
C ALA A 90 -1.78 7.24 2.70
N GLN A 91 -0.45 7.03 2.59
CA GLN A 91 0.46 8.03 2.03
C GLN A 91 0.10 8.38 0.59
N THR A 92 -0.12 7.37 -0.26
CA THR A 92 -0.47 7.58 -1.67
C THR A 92 -1.83 8.28 -1.81
N ALA A 93 -2.81 7.89 -1.00
CA ALA A 93 -4.13 8.51 -0.98
C ALA A 93 -4.06 9.97 -0.52
N LEU A 94 -3.27 10.27 0.51
CA LEU A 94 -3.02 11.64 0.96
C LEU A 94 -2.35 12.46 -0.14
N MET A 95 -1.32 11.93 -0.80
CA MET A 95 -0.62 12.61 -1.89
C MET A 95 -1.53 12.87 -3.09
N ALA A 96 -2.33 11.87 -3.50
CA ALA A 96 -3.32 12.03 -4.56
C ALA A 96 -4.36 13.10 -4.20
N PHE A 97 -4.89 13.06 -2.97
CA PHE A 97 -5.85 14.06 -2.50
C PHE A 97 -5.24 15.47 -2.48
N MET A 98 -4.06 15.64 -1.89
CA MET A 98 -3.36 16.92 -1.82
C MET A 98 -3.07 17.47 -3.23
N SER A 99 -2.54 16.64 -4.12
CA SER A 99 -2.18 17.07 -5.48
C SER A 99 -3.37 17.51 -6.34
N HIS A 100 -4.57 16.97 -6.07
CA HIS A 100 -5.75 17.21 -6.89
C HIS A 100 -6.68 18.28 -6.32
N PHE A 101 -6.83 18.32 -4.98
CA PHE A 101 -7.81 19.17 -4.32
C PHE A 101 -7.21 20.38 -3.62
N VAL A 102 -5.89 20.43 -3.40
CA VAL A 102 -5.24 21.54 -2.71
C VAL A 102 -4.46 22.39 -3.72
N PRO A 103 -4.85 23.66 -3.93
CA PRO A 103 -4.10 24.55 -4.80
C PRO A 103 -2.66 24.69 -4.30
N PRO A 104 -1.64 24.62 -5.19
CA PRO A 104 -0.30 24.38 -4.70
C PRO A 104 0.41 25.65 -4.19
N ASP A 105 -0.20 26.82 -4.34
CA ASP A 105 0.18 28.10 -3.75
C ASP A 105 -0.25 28.25 -2.28
N THR A 106 -1.07 27.34 -1.76
CA THR A 106 -1.53 27.37 -0.36
C THR A 106 -0.42 27.01 0.63
N ALA A 107 -0.53 27.52 1.87
CA ALA A 107 0.40 27.18 2.96
C ALA A 107 0.43 25.67 3.28
N ILE A 108 -0.70 24.99 3.11
CA ILE A 108 -0.81 23.54 3.32
C ILE A 108 -0.01 22.79 2.25
N ALA A 109 -0.17 23.13 0.97
CA ALA A 109 0.61 22.50 -0.09
C ALA A 109 2.13 22.69 0.12
N LYS A 110 2.57 23.91 0.45
CA LYS A 110 3.99 24.17 0.74
C LYS A 110 4.53 23.40 1.95
N THR A 111 3.66 22.91 2.83
CA THR A 111 4.05 22.06 3.96
C THR A 111 4.40 20.65 3.50
N PHE A 112 3.70 20.12 2.49
CA PHE A 112 3.82 18.72 2.04
C PHE A 112 4.62 18.54 0.76
N PHE A 113 4.88 19.62 0.02
CA PHE A 113 5.62 19.58 -1.25
C PHE A 113 6.83 20.52 -1.23
N VAL A 114 7.95 20.07 -1.80
CA VAL A 114 9.13 20.91 -2.12
C VAL A 114 8.79 21.80 -3.29
N SER A 115 8.92 23.12 -3.20
CA SER A 115 8.57 24.03 -4.31
C SER A 115 9.69 25.00 -4.68
N GLN A 116 9.60 25.67 -5.84
CA GLN A 116 10.57 26.70 -6.22
C GLN A 116 10.67 27.81 -5.16
N ASP A 117 9.54 28.15 -4.54
CA ASP A 117 9.43 29.11 -3.43
C ASP A 117 9.64 28.49 -2.05
N ASN A 118 9.74 27.16 -1.95
CA ASN A 118 10.08 26.41 -0.73
C ASN A 118 11.03 25.22 -1.04
N PRO A 119 12.29 25.50 -1.43
CA PRO A 119 13.24 24.47 -1.85
C PRO A 119 13.71 23.56 -0.70
N LEU A 120 13.48 23.98 0.55
CA LEU A 120 13.80 23.19 1.74
C LEU A 120 12.76 22.09 2.03
N GLY A 121 11.63 22.11 1.32
CA GLY A 121 10.45 21.33 1.65
C GLY A 121 9.85 21.74 3.00
N GLY A 122 8.54 21.63 3.13
CA GLY A 122 7.90 21.75 4.44
C GLY A 122 8.13 20.53 5.32
N THR A 123 7.81 20.65 6.61
CA THR A 123 7.89 19.54 7.58
C THR A 123 7.09 18.32 7.13
N GLY A 124 5.97 18.53 6.42
CA GLY A 124 5.14 17.45 5.88
C GLY A 124 5.87 16.63 4.81
N ALA A 125 6.64 17.25 3.92
CA ALA A 125 7.41 16.53 2.90
C ALA A 125 8.40 15.54 3.53
N ARG A 126 9.10 15.99 4.59
CA ARG A 126 10.07 15.17 5.34
C ARG A 126 9.40 14.02 6.08
N ILE A 127 8.22 14.27 6.66
CA ILE A 127 7.41 13.23 7.31
C ILE A 127 6.97 12.19 6.28
N LEU A 128 6.52 12.61 5.09
CA LEU A 128 6.07 11.71 4.04
C LEU A 128 7.20 10.84 3.46
N ASP A 129 8.40 11.41 3.31
CA ASP A 129 9.58 10.65 2.88
C ASP A 129 9.96 9.58 3.91
N MET A 130 10.03 9.95 5.20
CA MET A 130 10.25 8.98 6.28
C MET A 130 9.13 7.93 6.38
N TRP A 131 7.88 8.36 6.20
CA TRP A 131 6.71 7.48 6.20
C TRP A 131 6.84 6.43 5.10
N GLY A 132 7.19 6.84 3.88
CA GLY A 132 7.39 5.95 2.73
C GLY A 132 8.40 4.86 3.02
N ASP A 133 9.57 5.26 3.52
CA ASP A 133 10.63 4.31 3.86
C ASP A 133 10.24 3.32 4.95
N VAL A 134 9.66 3.80 6.05
CA VAL A 134 9.28 2.96 7.19
C VAL A 134 8.24 1.92 6.78
N PHE A 135 7.15 2.35 6.13
CA PHE A 135 6.09 1.42 5.73
C PHE A 135 6.49 0.56 4.53
N GLY A 136 7.34 1.06 3.63
CA GLY A 136 7.97 0.29 2.56
C GLY A 136 8.83 -0.85 3.08
N LEU A 137 9.68 -0.57 4.07
CA LEU A 137 10.51 -1.61 4.70
C LEU A 137 9.67 -2.61 5.50
N LEU A 138 8.63 -2.17 6.21
CA LEU A 138 7.70 -3.08 6.87
C LEU A 138 7.04 -4.01 5.85
N LEU A 139 6.51 -3.47 4.75
CA LEU A 139 5.91 -4.27 3.69
C LEU A 139 6.90 -5.29 3.13
N LEU A 140 8.09 -4.86 2.70
CA LEU A 140 9.09 -5.75 2.11
C LEU A 140 9.62 -6.80 3.11
N THR A 141 9.76 -6.44 4.39
CA THR A 141 10.16 -7.39 5.45
C THR A 141 9.12 -8.48 5.63
N GLY A 142 7.85 -8.11 5.73
CA GLY A 142 6.75 -9.07 5.84
C GLY A 142 6.64 -9.98 4.62
N LEU A 143 6.81 -9.42 3.41
CA LEU A 143 6.83 -10.18 2.16
C LEU A 143 8.03 -11.13 2.07
N ALA A 144 9.23 -10.70 2.49
CA ALA A 144 10.41 -11.55 2.53
C ALA A 144 10.19 -12.77 3.43
N ILE A 145 9.64 -12.56 4.63
CA ILE A 145 9.28 -13.66 5.54
C ILE A 145 8.24 -14.59 4.88
N ALA A 146 7.22 -14.03 4.22
CA ALA A 146 6.19 -14.81 3.53
C ALA A 146 6.76 -15.67 2.38
N ILE A 147 7.65 -15.09 1.57
CA ILE A 147 8.35 -15.78 0.47
C ILE A 147 9.22 -16.91 1.01
N VAL A 148 10.05 -16.64 2.03
CA VAL A 148 10.92 -17.65 2.64
C VAL A 148 10.09 -18.80 3.20
N ARG A 149 9.03 -18.51 3.97
CA ARG A 149 8.17 -19.56 4.56
C ARG A 149 7.46 -20.40 3.50
N ARG A 150 7.09 -19.80 2.37
CA ARG A 150 6.33 -20.47 1.30
C ARG A 150 7.22 -21.28 0.35
N TYR A 151 8.30 -20.69 -0.16
CA TYR A 151 9.07 -21.28 -1.27
C TYR A 151 10.37 -21.94 -0.82
N VAL A 152 11.00 -21.42 0.25
CA VAL A 152 12.27 -21.95 0.76
C VAL A 152 12.02 -23.02 1.82
N LEU A 153 11.31 -22.66 2.90
CA LEU A 153 11.00 -23.59 4.00
C LEU A 153 9.86 -24.56 3.66
N ARG A 154 9.01 -24.21 2.68
CA ARG A 154 7.88 -25.03 2.22
C ARG A 154 7.05 -25.58 3.38
N VAL A 155 6.63 -24.67 4.27
CA VAL A 155 5.90 -25.01 5.49
C VAL A 155 4.66 -25.85 5.14
N PRO A 156 4.49 -27.08 5.70
CA PRO A 156 3.48 -28.05 5.23
C PRO A 156 2.03 -27.57 5.27
N GLN A 157 1.69 -26.62 6.16
CA GLN A 157 0.33 -26.07 6.25
C GLN A 157 0.00 -25.04 5.14
N LEU A 158 0.96 -24.66 4.31
CA LEU A 158 0.78 -23.66 3.25
C LEU A 158 0.58 -24.35 1.90
N GLU A 159 -0.67 -24.42 1.45
CA GLU A 159 -0.93 -24.66 0.04
C GLU A 159 -0.49 -23.45 -0.79
N THR A 160 0.20 -23.71 -1.91
CA THR A 160 0.67 -22.67 -2.83
C THR A 160 -0.07 -22.81 -4.14
N ILE A 161 -1.04 -21.94 -4.34
CA ILE A 161 -1.77 -21.82 -5.61
C ILE A 161 -1.37 -20.54 -6.34
N LEU A 162 -1.69 -20.46 -7.63
CA LEU A 162 -1.32 -19.33 -8.48
C LEU A 162 -1.76 -17.97 -7.87
N LYS A 163 -2.95 -17.90 -7.27
CA LYS A 163 -3.44 -16.66 -6.64
C LYS A 163 -2.53 -16.19 -5.49
N ASP A 164 -1.97 -17.10 -4.70
CA ASP A 164 -1.02 -16.74 -3.63
C ASP A 164 0.28 -16.18 -4.23
N THR A 165 0.80 -16.88 -5.24
CA THR A 165 2.04 -16.49 -5.91
C THR A 165 1.88 -15.14 -6.60
N LEU A 166 0.77 -14.91 -7.30
CA LEU A 166 0.50 -13.63 -7.96
C LEU A 166 0.38 -12.49 -6.95
N SER A 167 -0.42 -12.63 -5.89
CA SER A 167 -0.56 -11.56 -4.88
C SER A 167 0.78 -11.23 -4.20
N LEU A 168 1.57 -12.25 -3.83
CA LEU A 168 2.90 -12.02 -3.24
C LEU A 168 3.85 -11.34 -4.23
N THR A 169 3.89 -11.81 -5.48
CA THR A 169 4.77 -11.26 -6.52
C THR A 169 4.41 -9.81 -6.83
N LEU A 170 3.12 -9.50 -7.01
CA LEU A 170 2.64 -8.15 -7.29
C LEU A 170 3.01 -7.19 -6.16
N LEU A 171 2.71 -7.55 -4.90
CA LEU A 171 3.05 -6.71 -3.75
C LEU A 171 4.56 -6.48 -3.60
N THR A 172 5.38 -7.52 -3.86
CA THR A 172 6.84 -7.37 -3.83
C THR A 172 7.33 -6.44 -4.93
N ILE A 173 6.86 -6.61 -6.18
CA ILE A 173 7.26 -5.74 -7.29
C ILE A 173 6.79 -4.30 -7.05
N ILE A 174 5.58 -4.10 -6.53
CA ILE A 174 5.06 -2.76 -6.17
C ILE A 174 5.98 -2.10 -5.12
N GLY A 175 6.32 -2.81 -4.04
CA GLY A 175 7.21 -2.29 -3.02
C GLY A 175 8.61 -1.95 -3.56
N LEU A 176 9.20 -2.84 -4.36
CA LEU A 176 10.52 -2.60 -4.97
C LEU A 176 10.51 -1.44 -5.96
N THR A 177 9.52 -1.39 -6.84
CA THR A 177 9.39 -0.29 -7.82
C THR A 177 9.12 1.05 -7.15
N GLY A 178 8.42 1.08 -6.01
CA GLY A 178 8.24 2.29 -5.21
C GLY A 178 9.57 2.87 -4.74
N PHE A 179 10.42 2.05 -4.13
CA PHE A 179 11.77 2.46 -3.72
C PHE A 179 12.67 2.85 -4.89
N ILE A 180 12.55 2.19 -6.05
CA ILE A 180 13.25 2.60 -7.26
C ILE A 180 12.81 4.01 -7.70
N CYS A 181 11.51 4.28 -7.70
CA CYS A 181 10.98 5.61 -8.04
C CYS A 181 11.51 6.68 -7.08
N GLU A 182 11.51 6.38 -5.78
CA GLU A 182 12.01 7.30 -4.76
C GLU A 182 13.51 7.56 -4.89
N GLY A 183 14.33 6.51 -5.03
CA GLY A 183 15.77 6.67 -5.21
C GLY A 183 16.12 7.44 -6.48
N LEU A 184 15.41 7.20 -7.59
CA LEU A 184 15.59 7.97 -8.83
C LEU A 184 15.19 9.44 -8.65
N ARG A 185 14.09 9.73 -7.94
CA ARG A 185 13.68 11.11 -7.62
C ARG A 185 14.76 11.84 -6.82
N LEU A 186 15.39 11.18 -5.86
CA LEU A 186 16.42 11.77 -5.00
C LEU A 186 17.78 11.96 -5.68
N THR A 187 17.97 11.45 -6.90
CA THR A 187 19.14 11.83 -7.71
C THR A 187 19.06 13.26 -8.25
N ASP A 188 17.86 13.88 -8.22
CA ASP A 188 17.69 15.29 -8.59
C ASP A 188 18.08 16.20 -7.41
N PRO A 189 19.03 17.15 -7.62
CA PRO A 189 19.45 18.11 -6.59
C PRO A 189 18.31 18.90 -5.94
N ALA A 190 17.17 19.06 -6.62
CA ALA A 190 15.98 19.71 -6.07
C ALA A 190 15.46 19.05 -4.78
N TYR A 191 15.74 17.76 -4.56
CA TYR A 191 15.30 17.02 -3.38
C TYR A 191 16.39 16.81 -2.32
N ALA A 192 17.56 17.45 -2.45
CA ALA A 192 18.66 17.30 -1.50
C ALA A 192 18.28 17.66 -0.05
N SER A 193 17.33 18.60 0.13
CA SER A 193 16.86 19.04 1.44
C SER A 193 16.02 18.02 2.21
N VAL A 194 15.41 17.06 1.50
CA VAL A 194 14.55 16.01 2.08
C VAL A 194 15.21 14.63 2.05
N ALA A 195 16.27 14.45 1.26
CA ALA A 195 16.95 13.16 1.06
C ALA A 195 17.34 12.45 2.37
N ALA A 196 17.79 13.18 3.40
CA ALA A 196 18.17 12.57 4.68
C ALA A 196 17.00 11.87 5.42
N TYR A 197 15.74 12.24 5.12
CA TYR A 197 14.54 11.65 5.72
C TYR A 197 14.06 10.40 4.97
N SER A 198 14.45 10.27 3.69
CA SER A 198 14.30 9.05 2.89
C SER A 198 15.62 8.29 2.91
N PHE A 199 15.92 7.62 4.02
CA PHE A 199 17.16 6.88 4.21
C PHE A 199 17.37 5.72 3.22
N VAL A 200 16.33 4.96 2.86
CA VAL A 200 16.39 3.92 1.82
C VAL A 200 16.50 4.56 0.45
N GLY A 201 15.65 5.54 0.15
CA GLY A 201 15.70 6.27 -1.11
C GLY A 201 17.05 6.93 -1.35
N ASN A 202 17.65 7.57 -0.33
CA ASN A 202 18.94 8.23 -0.40
C ASN A 202 20.09 7.24 -0.58
N PHE A 203 20.03 6.08 0.09
CA PHE A 203 20.96 4.98 -0.18
C PHE A 203 20.88 4.55 -1.65
N LEU A 204 19.66 4.32 -2.15
CA LEU A 204 19.44 3.93 -3.55
C LEU A 204 19.84 5.03 -4.54
N ALA A 205 19.66 6.31 -4.20
CA ALA A 205 20.10 7.44 -5.03
C ALA A 205 21.63 7.42 -5.24
N GLY A 206 22.39 7.10 -4.18
CA GLY A 206 23.84 6.90 -4.27
C GLY A 206 24.20 5.73 -5.19
N VAL A 207 23.51 4.59 -5.05
CA VAL A 207 23.69 3.42 -5.94
C VAL A 207 23.37 3.78 -7.39
N PHE A 208 22.22 4.41 -7.65
CA PHE A 208 21.79 4.79 -8.99
C PHE A 208 22.74 5.79 -9.65
N THR A 209 23.19 6.81 -8.90
CA THR A 209 24.19 7.77 -9.40
C THR A 209 25.49 7.07 -9.78
N SER A 210 25.94 6.08 -8.99
CA SER A 210 27.14 5.29 -9.31
C SER A 210 27.00 4.42 -10.56
N LEU A 211 25.77 4.03 -10.91
CA LEU A 211 25.42 3.28 -12.11
C LEU A 211 25.13 4.19 -13.32
N GLY A 212 25.29 5.50 -13.18
CA GLY A 212 24.99 6.49 -14.23
C GLY A 212 23.49 6.74 -14.44
N TRP A 213 22.64 6.28 -13.53
CA TRP A 213 21.22 6.58 -13.55
C TRP A 213 20.95 7.95 -12.95
N SER A 214 19.93 8.62 -13.47
CA SER A 214 19.52 9.94 -13.03
C SER A 214 17.99 10.04 -12.98
N ALA A 215 17.52 11.17 -12.47
CA ALA A 215 16.11 11.55 -12.44
C ALA A 215 15.41 11.45 -13.79
N GLY A 216 16.14 11.50 -14.91
CA GLY A 216 15.58 11.29 -16.25
C GLY A 216 14.92 9.91 -16.44
N SER A 217 15.30 8.90 -15.63
CA SER A 217 14.69 7.56 -15.66
C SER A 217 13.42 7.45 -14.80
N TYR A 218 13.16 8.43 -13.92
CA TYR A 218 12.03 8.42 -13.00
C TYR A 218 10.71 8.19 -13.72
N GLN A 219 10.49 8.90 -14.83
CA GLN A 219 9.23 8.86 -15.57
C GLN A 219 8.85 7.43 -16.03
N ASN A 220 9.81 6.64 -16.49
CA ASN A 220 9.55 5.26 -16.94
C ASN A 220 9.22 4.35 -15.76
N TRP A 221 9.92 4.50 -14.64
CA TRP A 221 9.72 3.69 -13.45
C TRP A 221 8.42 4.04 -12.72
N VAL A 222 8.03 5.31 -12.67
CA VAL A 222 6.77 5.71 -12.04
C VAL A 222 5.56 5.22 -12.84
N TRP A 223 5.62 5.20 -14.17
CA TRP A 223 4.60 4.53 -14.98
C TRP A 223 4.56 3.02 -14.74
N THR A 224 5.73 2.38 -14.67
CA THR A 224 5.82 0.94 -14.37
C THR A 224 5.19 0.62 -13.02
N HIS A 225 5.56 1.37 -11.99
CA HIS A 225 4.98 1.26 -10.65
C HIS A 225 3.47 1.49 -10.69
N ALA A 226 3.01 2.58 -11.30
CA ALA A 226 1.60 2.93 -11.38
C ALA A 226 0.76 1.86 -12.07
N LEU A 227 1.20 1.33 -13.22
CA LEU A 227 0.46 0.32 -13.96
C LEU A 227 0.35 -1.00 -13.18
N ILE A 228 1.42 -1.43 -12.50
CA ILE A 228 1.40 -2.65 -11.69
C ILE A 228 0.52 -2.45 -10.45
N SER A 229 0.59 -1.28 -9.81
CA SER A 229 -0.26 -0.92 -8.68
C SER A 229 -1.75 -0.87 -9.06
N LEU A 230 -2.08 -0.23 -10.19
CA LEU A 230 -3.45 -0.18 -10.71
C LEU A 230 -3.96 -1.58 -11.10
N PHE A 231 -3.12 -2.40 -11.73
CA PHE A 231 -3.44 -3.79 -12.01
C PHE A 231 -3.73 -4.58 -10.72
N PHE A 232 -2.88 -4.44 -9.69
CA PHE A 232 -3.12 -5.09 -8.40
C PHE A 232 -4.45 -4.65 -7.79
N CYS A 233 -4.76 -3.35 -7.79
CA CYS A 233 -6.04 -2.82 -7.31
C CYS A 233 -7.24 -3.46 -8.03
N ALA A 234 -7.22 -3.51 -9.37
CA ALA A 234 -8.27 -4.17 -10.16
C ALA A 234 -8.36 -5.68 -9.85
N TYR A 235 -7.25 -6.32 -9.50
CA TYR A 235 -7.17 -7.75 -9.21
C TYR A 235 -7.68 -8.13 -7.81
N ILE A 236 -7.72 -7.19 -6.85
CA ILE A 236 -8.11 -7.45 -5.44
C ILE A 236 -9.35 -8.36 -5.30
N PRO A 237 -10.53 -8.03 -5.88
CA PRO A 237 -11.74 -8.82 -5.67
C PRO A 237 -11.71 -10.22 -6.31
N TYR A 238 -10.76 -10.48 -7.22
CA TYR A 238 -10.60 -11.79 -7.88
C TYR A 238 -9.53 -12.66 -7.23
N SER A 239 -8.79 -12.10 -6.29
CA SER A 239 -7.62 -12.69 -5.64
C SER A 239 -7.91 -13.12 -4.20
N LYS A 240 -6.92 -13.71 -3.52
CA LYS A 240 -7.03 -13.92 -2.08
C LYS A 240 -6.96 -12.62 -1.29
N ALA A 241 -6.47 -11.51 -1.84
CA ALA A 241 -6.41 -10.21 -1.17
C ALA A 241 -7.80 -9.64 -0.83
N TRP A 242 -8.87 -10.18 -1.41
CA TRP A 242 -10.24 -9.85 -1.01
C TRP A 242 -10.48 -10.01 0.51
N HIS A 243 -9.74 -10.91 1.19
CA HIS A 243 -9.81 -11.10 2.64
C HIS A 243 -9.58 -9.82 3.46
N ILE A 244 -8.90 -8.82 2.90
CA ILE A 244 -8.67 -7.52 3.56
C ILE A 244 -10.01 -6.85 3.93
N PHE A 245 -11.08 -7.10 3.17
CA PHE A 245 -12.42 -6.59 3.46
C PHE A 245 -13.29 -7.61 4.19
N VAL A 246 -13.23 -8.87 3.79
CA VAL A 246 -14.11 -9.93 4.29
C VAL A 246 -13.78 -10.33 5.72
N SER A 247 -12.50 -10.59 6.01
CA SER A 247 -12.08 -11.16 7.28
C SER A 247 -12.41 -10.25 8.47
N PRO A 248 -12.19 -8.91 8.41
CA PRO A 248 -12.58 -8.04 9.51
C PRO A 248 -14.08 -8.12 9.83
N ILE A 249 -14.93 -8.15 8.80
CA ILE A 249 -16.39 -8.25 8.97
C ILE A 249 -16.76 -9.57 9.64
N GLU A 250 -16.20 -10.68 9.16
CA GLU A 250 -16.44 -12.02 9.71
C GLU A 250 -16.00 -12.13 11.18
N ILE A 251 -14.78 -11.69 11.50
CA ILE A 251 -14.22 -11.72 12.86
C ILE A 251 -15.07 -10.88 13.81
N MET A 252 -15.50 -9.69 13.35
CA MET A 252 -16.33 -8.78 14.13
C MET A 252 -17.71 -9.39 14.42
N LEU A 253 -18.36 -9.98 13.42
CA LEU A 253 -19.66 -10.62 13.57
C LEU A 253 -19.60 -11.86 14.48
N ASP A 254 -18.61 -12.73 14.29
CA ASP A 254 -18.40 -13.92 15.15
C ASP A 254 -18.14 -13.52 16.62
N ALA A 255 -17.38 -12.45 16.85
CA ALA A 255 -17.18 -11.92 18.20
C ALA A 255 -18.48 -11.37 18.83
N SER A 256 -19.34 -10.74 18.03
CA SER A 256 -20.65 -10.29 18.47
C SER A 256 -21.59 -11.44 18.82
N GLU A 257 -21.49 -12.57 18.13
CA GLU A 257 -22.35 -13.73 18.35
C GLU A 257 -21.97 -14.53 19.60
N ARG A 258 -20.67 -14.51 19.96
CA ARG A 258 -20.15 -15.27 21.12
C ARG A 258 -20.27 -14.54 22.47
N ALA A 259 -20.61 -13.26 22.47
CA ALA A 259 -20.53 -12.37 23.63
C ALA A 259 -21.91 -12.04 24.22
#